data_AF-A0A2A7BLK3-F1
#
_entry.id   AF-A0A2A7BLK3-F1
#
_cell.length_a   1.000
_cell.length_b   1.000
_cell.length_c   1.000
_cell.angle_alpha   90.00
_cell.angle_beta   90.00
_cell.angle_gamma   90.00
#
_symmetry.space_group_name_H-M   'P 1'
#
loop_
_entity.id
_entity.type
_entity.pdbx_description
1 polymer ?
#
loop_
_entity_poly.entity_id
_entity_poly.type
_entity_poly.pdbx_seq_one_letter_code
_entity_poly.pdbx_strand_id
1 'polypeptide(L)'
;MKRTTEFVLGLIGGIFGIICAFIALMIGGMGAAFEAEGADSIIGLGWGAVALSILGIVGCVVVKKNAKVGGIMMTVAAIGGFICISIVYLLPGVLLLIGGLMGIFRKGKATVSA
;
A
#
# COMPACT_ATOMS: atom_id res chain seq x y z
N MET A 1 -4.30 1.68 24.60
CA MET A 1 -5.17 1.03 23.58
C MET A 1 -4.30 0.46 22.47
N LYS A 2 -4.43 -0.84 22.16
CA LYS A 2 -3.59 -1.52 21.17
C LYS A 2 -3.94 -1.00 19.76
N ARG A 3 -2.98 -0.38 19.06
CA ARG A 3 -3.10 0.10 17.67
C ARG A 3 -3.04 -1.04 16.63
N THR A 4 -3.60 -2.20 17.01
CA THR A 4 -3.49 -3.45 16.24
C THR A 4 -4.23 -3.37 14.92
N THR A 5 -5.37 -2.68 14.87
CA THR A 5 -6.18 -2.56 13.64
C THR A 5 -5.44 -1.81 12.54
N GLU A 6 -4.80 -0.67 12.85
CA GLU A 6 -4.00 0.09 11.87
C GLU A 6 -2.79 -0.71 11.38
N PHE A 7 -2.12 -1.41 12.31
CA PHE A 7 -0.99 -2.28 12.00
C PHE A 7 -1.40 -3.45 11.08
N VAL A 8 -2.49 -4.15 11.41
CA VAL A 8 -2.96 -5.31 10.65
C VAL A 8 -3.46 -4.88 9.27
N LEU A 9 -4.23 -3.80 9.17
CA LEU A 9 -4.69 -3.28 7.87
C LEU A 9 -3.53 -2.82 7.00
N GLY A 10 -2.52 -2.17 7.59
CA GLY A 10 -1.31 -1.78 6.87
C GLY A 10 -0.44 -2.94 6.44
N LEU A 11 -0.30 -3.95 7.30
CA LEU A 11 0.45 -5.16 6.99
C LEU A 11 -0.24 -5.94 5.86
N ILE A 12 -1.56 -6.15 5.95
CA ILE A 12 -2.33 -6.84 4.91
C ILE A 12 -2.27 -6.04 3.60
N GLY A 13 -2.50 -4.73 3.64
CA GLY A 13 -2.42 -3.88 2.45
C GLY A 13 -1.03 -3.87 1.80
N GLY A 14 0.04 -3.84 2.61
CA GLY A 14 1.42 -3.91 2.13
C GLY A 14 1.79 -5.27 1.54
N ILE A 15 1.35 -6.37 2.14
CA ILE A 15 1.58 -7.73 1.61
C ILE A 15 0.83 -7.91 0.28
N PHE A 16 -0.45 -7.53 0.23
CA PHE A 16 -1.22 -7.57 -1.02
C PHE A 16 -0.60 -6.69 -2.10
N GLY A 17 -0.02 -5.54 -1.74
CA GLY A 17 0.66 -4.67 -2.70
C GLY A 17 1.93 -5.31 -3.29
N ILE A 18 2.71 -6.06 -2.51
CA ILE A 18 3.87 -6.82 -3.03
C ILE A 18 3.40 -7.91 -3.99
N ILE A 19 2.35 -8.65 -3.64
CA ILE A 19 1.78 -9.71 -4.49
C ILE A 19 1.30 -9.12 -5.81
N CYS A 20 0.54 -8.02 -5.77
CA CYS A 20 0.09 -7.31 -6.97
C CYS A 20 1.26 -6.79 -7.81
N ALA A 21 2.31 -6.25 -7.19
CA ALA A 21 3.50 -5.78 -7.89
C ALA A 21 4.24 -6.93 -8.60
N PHE A 22 4.35 -8.10 -7.97
CA PHE A 22 4.92 -9.29 -8.60
C PHE A 22 4.11 -9.77 -9.82
N ILE A 23 2.77 -9.77 -9.71
CA ILE A 23 1.88 -10.12 -10.82
C ILE A 23 2.04 -9.10 -11.96
N ALA A 24 2.11 -7.81 -11.66
CA ALA A 24 2.34 -6.77 -12.66
C ALA A 24 3.71 -6.93 -13.34
N LEU A 25 4.78 -7.24 -12.59
CA LEU A 25 6.11 -7.52 -13.15
C LEU A 25 6.10 -8.76 -14.06
N MET A 26 5.38 -9.82 -13.69
CA MET A 26 5.23 -11.02 -14.54
C MET A 26 4.51 -10.70 -15.85
N ILE A 27 3.41 -9.95 -15.79
CA ILE A 27 2.65 -9.54 -16.98
C ILE A 27 3.49 -8.60 -17.85
N GLY A 28 4.20 -7.64 -17.25
CA GLY A 28 5.12 -6.74 -17.96
C GLY A 28 6.29 -7.48 -18.61
N GLY A 29 6.88 -8.45 -17.90
CA GLY A 29 7.98 -9.28 -18.43
C GLY A 29 7.54 -10.18 -19.58
N MET A 30 6.34 -10.78 -19.49
CA MET A 30 5.74 -11.49 -20.62
C MET A 30 5.44 -10.54 -21.79
N GLY A 31 4.84 -9.37 -21.52
CA GLY A 31 4.58 -8.36 -22.54
C GLY A 31 5.83 -7.89 -23.27
N ALA A 32 6.95 -7.76 -22.56
CA ALA A 32 8.25 -7.39 -23.16
C ALA A 32 8.78 -8.50 -24.09
N ALA A 33 8.57 -9.77 -23.73
CA ALA A 33 8.94 -10.91 -24.59
C ALA A 33 8.08 -11.01 -25.86
N PHE A 34 6.86 -10.45 -25.85
CA PHE A 34 5.97 -10.37 -27.02
C PHE A 34 6.04 -9.01 -27.75
N GLU A 35 7.00 -8.13 -27.39
CA GLU A 35 7.13 -6.76 -27.91
C GLU A 35 5.82 -5.95 -27.85
N ALA A 36 5.03 -6.15 -26.81
CA ALA A 36 3.80 -5.41 -26.59
C ALA A 36 4.12 -3.96 -26.17
N GLU A 37 3.55 -2.99 -26.88
CA GLU A 37 3.64 -1.57 -26.53
C GLU A 37 3.17 -1.32 -25.08
N GLY A 38 4.05 -0.72 -24.27
CA GLY A 38 3.79 -0.41 -22.86
C GLY A 38 4.33 -1.42 -21.84
N ALA A 39 4.99 -2.50 -22.28
CA ALA A 39 5.59 -3.48 -21.39
C ALA A 39 6.66 -2.90 -20.43
N ASP A 40 7.57 -2.07 -20.95
CA ASP A 40 8.58 -1.36 -20.13
C ASP A 40 7.94 -0.47 -19.05
N SER A 41 6.84 0.21 -19.40
CA SER A 41 6.09 1.03 -18.45
C SER A 41 5.54 0.17 -17.31
N ILE A 42 4.97 -1.00 -17.62
CA ILE A 42 4.43 -1.93 -16.61
C ILE A 42 5.54 -2.48 -15.71
N ILE A 43 6.72 -2.80 -16.27
CA ILE A 43 7.87 -3.28 -15.48
C ILE A 43 8.36 -2.19 -14.52
N GLY A 44 8.52 -0.95 -15.02
CA GLY A 44 8.92 0.20 -14.20
C GLY A 44 7.92 0.51 -13.09
N LEU A 45 6.62 0.49 -13.41
CA LEU A 45 5.53 0.68 -12.45
C LEU A 45 5.45 -0.46 -11.42
N GLY A 46 5.75 -1.70 -11.85
CA GLY A 46 5.88 -2.87 -10.97
C GLY A 46 6.95 -2.67 -9.91
N TRP A 47 8.15 -2.25 -10.29
CA TRP A 47 9.22 -1.93 -9.35
C TRP A 47 8.87 -0.75 -8.44
N GLY A 48 8.22 0.29 -8.97
CA GLY A 48 7.70 1.40 -8.17
C GLY A 48 6.70 0.94 -7.11
N ALA A 49 5.81 0.01 -7.45
CA ALA A 49 4.85 -0.55 -6.52
C ALA A 49 5.49 -1.43 -5.44
N VAL A 50 6.53 -2.22 -5.78
CA VAL A 50 7.31 -2.94 -4.76
C VAL A 50 7.88 -1.96 -3.73
N ALA A 51 8.52 -0.89 -4.19
CA ALA A 51 9.09 0.13 -3.30
C ALA A 51 8.02 0.81 -2.42
N LEU A 52 6.85 1.13 -2.99
CA LEU A 52 5.75 1.71 -2.23
C LEU A 52 5.11 0.73 -1.24
N SER A 53 5.04 -0.55 -1.58
CA SER A 53 4.55 -1.56 -0.67
C SER A 53 5.47 -1.75 0.53
N ILE A 54 6.79 -1.71 0.30
CA ILE A 54 7.78 -1.68 1.39
C ILE A 54 7.56 -0.45 2.27
N LEU A 55 7.36 0.73 1.67
CA LEU A 55 7.01 1.95 2.41
C LEU A 55 5.72 1.80 3.24
N GLY A 56 4.69 1.14 2.70
CA GLY A 56 3.45 0.84 3.41
C GLY A 56 3.66 -0.08 4.62
N ILE A 57 4.51 -1.11 4.49
CA ILE A 57 4.88 -2.01 5.58
C ILE A 57 5.67 -1.26 6.66
N VAL A 58 6.65 -0.43 6.26
CA VAL A 58 7.38 0.44 7.21
C VAL A 58 6.42 1.39 7.91
N GLY A 59 5.43 1.96 7.19
CA GLY A 59 4.40 2.84 7.74
C GLY A 59 3.57 2.15 8.83
N CYS A 60 3.26 0.86 8.64
CA CYS A 60 2.57 0.03 9.63
C CYS A 60 3.38 -0.14 10.93
N VAL A 61 4.70 -0.37 10.83
CA VAL A 61 5.59 -0.46 12.00
C VAL A 61 5.71 0.90 12.70
N VAL A 62 5.82 1.99 11.93
CA VAL A 62 5.90 3.35 12.47
C VAL A 62 4.59 3.75 13.17
N VAL A 63 3.43 3.23 12.76
CA VAL A 63 2.12 3.50 13.39
C VAL A 63 2.09 3.09 14.88
N LYS A 64 2.89 2.10 15.29
CA LYS A 64 3.05 1.71 16.70
C LYS A 64 3.76 2.77 17.53
N LYS A 65 4.71 3.51 16.95
CA LYS A 65 5.51 4.54 17.64
C LYS A 65 4.88 5.92 17.49
N ASN A 66 4.45 6.26 16.27
CA ASN A 66 3.83 7.54 15.89
C ASN A 66 2.69 7.32 14.88
N ALA A 67 1.45 7.32 15.37
CA ALA A 67 0.27 7.02 14.53
C ALA A 67 0.10 7.98 13.34
N LYS A 68 0.34 9.29 13.55
CA LYS A 68 0.23 10.27 12.46
C LYS A 68 1.28 10.04 11.36
N VAL A 69 2.52 9.80 11.73
CA VAL A 69 3.63 9.61 10.77
C VAL A 69 3.45 8.31 10.00
N GLY A 70 3.12 7.22 10.72
CA GLY A 70 2.83 5.93 10.08
C GLY A 70 1.62 5.99 9.16
N GLY A 71 0.56 6.69 9.58
CA GLY A 71 -0.64 6.89 8.77
C GLY A 71 -0.36 7.68 7.49
N ILE A 72 0.43 8.76 7.55
CA ILE A 72 0.85 9.53 6.37
C ILE A 72 1.67 8.67 5.41
N MET A 73 2.64 7.90 5.91
CA MET A 73 3.43 6.98 5.07
C MET A 73 2.54 5.96 4.34
N MET A 74 1.56 5.39 5.04
CA MET A 74 0.63 4.42 4.45
C MET A 74 -0.30 5.07 3.41
N THR A 75 -0.78 6.29 3.66
CA THR A 75 -1.59 7.04 2.69
C THR A 75 -0.78 7.44 1.46
N VAL A 76 0.48 7.87 1.64
CA VAL A 76 1.39 8.18 0.52
C VAL A 76 1.68 6.93 -0.30
N ALA A 77 1.91 5.79 0.35
CA ALA A 77 2.09 4.50 -0.33
C ALA A 77 0.82 4.08 -1.10
N ALA A 78 -0.38 4.31 -0.55
CA ALA A 78 -1.64 4.04 -1.22
C ALA A 78 -1.83 4.91 -2.47
N ILE A 79 -1.59 6.21 -2.36
CA ILE A 79 -1.75 7.17 -3.47
C ILE A 79 -0.69 6.89 -4.55
N GLY A 80 0.57 6.74 -4.17
CA GLY A 80 1.63 6.42 -5.12
C GLY A 80 1.42 5.05 -5.79
N GLY A 81 0.89 4.07 -5.07
CA GLY A 81 0.60 2.73 -5.60
C GLY A 81 -0.56 2.75 -6.57
N PHE A 82 -1.58 3.58 -6.29
CA PHE A 82 -2.68 3.84 -7.22
C PHE A 82 -2.20 4.53 -8.50
N ILE A 83 -1.27 5.47 -8.40
CA ILE A 83 -0.65 6.12 -9.56
C ILE A 83 0.20 5.13 -10.36
N CYS A 84 0.93 4.23 -9.68
CA CYS A 84 1.80 3.27 -10.36
C CYS A 84 1.02 2.16 -11.08
N ILE A 85 0.06 1.51 -10.43
CA ILE A 85 -0.52 0.26 -10.95
C ILE A 85 -2.03 0.36 -11.21
N SER A 86 -2.66 1.49 -10.89
CA SER A 86 -4.06 1.79 -11.20
C SER A 86 -4.99 0.66 -10.72
N ILE A 87 -5.70 -0.06 -11.62
CA ILE A 87 -6.70 -1.09 -11.27
C ILE A 87 -6.13 -2.26 -10.46
N VAL A 88 -4.92 -2.75 -10.73
CA VAL A 88 -4.37 -3.92 -10.02
C VAL A 88 -3.96 -3.57 -8.58
N TYR A 89 -3.73 -2.28 -8.29
CA TYR A 89 -3.41 -1.79 -6.95
C TYR A 89 -4.63 -1.27 -6.18
N LEU A 90 -5.83 -1.36 -6.75
CA LEU A 90 -7.05 -0.87 -6.12
C LEU A 90 -7.28 -1.55 -4.76
N LEU A 91 -7.08 -2.86 -4.69
CA LEU A 91 -7.28 -3.64 -3.46
C LEU A 91 -6.27 -3.31 -2.35
N PRO A 92 -4.93 -3.39 -2.58
CA PRO A 92 -3.95 -2.98 -1.57
C PRO A 92 -3.95 -1.47 -1.29
N GLY A 93 -4.24 -0.65 -2.30
CA GLY A 93 -4.38 0.80 -2.19
C GLY A 93 -5.50 1.18 -1.23
N VAL A 94 -6.70 0.64 -1.40
CA VAL A 94 -7.84 0.92 -0.51
C VAL A 94 -7.56 0.47 0.93
N LEU A 95 -6.93 -0.69 1.13
CA LEU A 95 -6.55 -1.19 2.46
C LEU A 95 -5.51 -0.27 3.15
N LEU A 96 -4.48 0.17 2.42
CA LEU A 96 -3.47 1.11 2.93
C LEU A 96 -4.07 2.50 3.19
N LEU A 97 -5.02 2.94 2.36
CA LEU A 97 -5.69 4.24 2.52
C LEU A 97 -6.58 4.24 3.76
N ILE A 98 -7.36 3.18 3.98
CA ILE A 98 -8.19 2.99 5.17
C ILE A 98 -7.31 2.88 6.44
N GLY A 99 -6.22 2.10 6.39
CA GLY A 99 -5.25 1.99 7.47
C GLY A 99 -4.53 3.32 7.78
N GLY A 100 -4.17 4.08 6.75
CA GLY A 100 -3.50 5.37 6.84
C GLY A 100 -4.41 6.47 7.41
N LEU A 101 -5.64 6.56 6.91
CA LEU A 101 -6.65 7.49 7.42
C LEU A 101 -6.99 7.20 8.89
N MET A 102 -7.10 5.93 9.30
CA MET A 102 -7.26 5.59 10.72
C MET A 102 -6.05 5.98 11.56
N GLY A 103 -4.83 5.87 11.04
CA GLY A 103 -3.61 6.35 11.70
C GLY A 103 -3.59 7.87 11.89
N ILE A 104 -4.04 8.62 10.88
CA ILE A 104 -4.04 10.10 10.85
C ILE A 104 -5.20 10.70 11.66
N PHE A 105 -6.43 10.25 11.41
CA PHE A 105 -7.65 10.89 11.93
C PHE A 105 -8.08 10.38 13.30
N ARG A 106 -7.50 9.28 13.82
CA ARG A 106 -7.83 8.81 15.18
C ARG A 106 -7.18 9.71 16.25
N LYS A 107 -7.77 10.89 16.45
CA LYS A 107 -7.75 11.64 17.72
C LYS A 107 -8.40 10.73 18.79
N GLY A 108 -7.82 10.68 19.98
CA GLY A 108 -8.31 9.84 21.07
C GLY A 108 -9.76 10.12 21.43
N LYS A 109 -10.68 9.38 20.81
CA LYS A 109 -12.03 9.10 21.28
C LYS A 109 -12.42 7.72 20.77
N ALA A 110 -12.03 6.71 21.52
CA ALA A 110 -12.86 5.51 21.66
C ALA A 110 -13.36 5.56 23.10
N THR A 111 -14.26 6.52 23.37
CA THR A 111 -15.31 6.28 24.35
C THR A 111 -16.15 5.16 23.78
N VAL A 112 -16.31 4.14 24.61
CA VAL A 112 -17.12 2.92 24.48
C VAL A 112 -18.54 3.24 24.02
N SER A 113 -19.16 2.35 23.23
CA SER A 113 -20.59 1.95 23.28
C SER A 113 -20.90 1.17 22.00
N ALA A 114 -21.47 -0.03 21.97
CA ALA A 114 -21.98 -0.98 22.96
C ALA A 114 -21.83 -2.39 22.39
#